data_AF-A0A3D0ZI08-F1
#
_entry.id   AF-A0A3D0ZI08-F1
#
_cell.length_a   1.000
_cell.length_b   1.000
_cell.length_c   1.000
_cell.angle_alpha   90.00
_cell.angle_beta   90.00
_cell.angle_gamma   90.00
#
_symmetry.space_group_name_H-M   'P 1'
#
loop_
_entity.id
_entity.type
_entity.pdbx_description
1 polymer ?
#
loop_
_entity_poly.entity_id
_entity_poly.type
_entity_poly.pdbx_seq_one_letter_code
_entity_poly.pdbx_strand_id
1 'polypeptide(L)'
;RDIFGAENYFCELMDHGLDIERRVTGDLLRLAKDLNLPLVATNDLHYTHEHDAKAHEALLAIQSGSTLLEPTYDNGGSRFAFSGSGYYLKSPQEMR
;
A
#
# COMPACT_ATOMS: atom_id res chain seq x y z
N ARG A 1 -13.67 19.76 0.07
CA ARG A 1 -14.65 20.09 1.14
C ARG A 1 -16.09 20.01 0.64
N ASP A 2 -16.34 20.33 -0.62
CA ASP A 2 -17.71 20.46 -1.14
C ASP A 2 -18.46 19.14 -1.29
N ILE A 3 -17.74 18.01 -1.41
CA ILE A 3 -18.33 16.67 -1.48
C ILE A 3 -18.43 16.02 -0.10
N PHE A 4 -17.29 15.85 0.60
CA PHE A 4 -17.22 15.08 1.84
C PHE A 4 -17.37 15.92 3.12
N GLY A 5 -17.35 17.25 3.03
CA GLY A 5 -17.23 18.12 4.21
C GLY A 5 -15.78 18.24 4.70
N ALA A 6 -15.55 19.21 5.58
CA ALA A 6 -14.20 19.50 6.10
C ALA A 6 -13.69 18.44 7.08
N GLU A 7 -14.59 17.82 7.83
CA GLU A 7 -14.28 16.90 8.92
C GLU A 7 -14.25 15.43 8.47
N ASN A 8 -14.57 15.16 7.20
CA ASN A 8 -14.64 13.80 6.65
C ASN A 8 -13.69 13.61 5.46
N TYR A 9 -12.64 14.44 5.33
CA TYR A 9 -11.61 14.29 4.30
C TYR A 9 -10.23 14.39 4.91
N PHE A 10 -9.41 13.37 4.67
CA PHE A 10 -8.11 13.15 5.30
C PHE A 10 -7.05 12.91 4.24
N CYS A 11 -5.81 13.25 4.56
CA CYS A 11 -4.67 12.82 3.75
C CYS A 11 -4.17 11.47 4.27
N GLU A 12 -4.41 10.42 3.50
CA GLU A 12 -3.92 9.07 3.80
C GLU A 12 -2.42 8.98 3.50
N LEU A 13 -1.68 8.34 4.40
CA LEU A 13 -0.26 8.05 4.25
C LEU A 13 -0.02 6.56 4.52
N MET A 14 0.80 5.95 3.66
CA MET A 14 1.20 4.55 3.74
C MET A 14 2.71 4.44 3.54
N ASP A 15 3.33 3.42 4.14
CA ASP A 15 4.75 3.12 3.96
C ASP A 15 4.99 1.61 4.03
N HIS A 16 5.28 1.03 2.87
CA HIS A 16 5.72 -0.35 2.66
C HIS A 16 7.21 -0.39 2.27
N GLY A 17 7.94 0.72 2.42
CA GLY A 17 9.35 0.84 2.04
C GLY A 17 9.58 1.01 0.55
N LEU A 18 8.55 1.37 -0.23
CA LEU A 18 8.62 1.45 -1.69
C LEU A 18 9.03 2.85 -2.17
N ASP A 19 9.85 2.90 -3.22
CA ASP A 19 10.29 4.18 -3.80
C ASP A 19 9.13 4.98 -4.41
N ILE A 20 8.06 4.31 -4.88
CA ILE A 20 6.86 5.00 -5.36
C ILE A 20 6.15 5.77 -4.24
N GLU A 21 6.08 5.20 -3.04
CA GLU A 21 5.47 5.82 -1.88
C GLU A 21 6.32 6.99 -1.38
N ARG A 22 7.64 6.76 -1.22
CA ARG A 22 8.58 7.82 -0.79
C ARG A 22 8.53 9.05 -1.70
N ARG A 23 8.38 8.86 -3.01
CA ARG A 23 8.26 9.96 -3.99
C ARG A 23 7.00 10.80 -3.77
N VAL A 24 5.89 10.20 -3.34
CA VAL A 24 4.61 10.91 -3.18
C VAL A 24 4.37 11.42 -1.76
N THR A 25 4.98 10.82 -0.74
CA THR A 25 4.79 11.22 0.67
C THR A 25 5.10 12.70 0.91
N GLY A 26 6.18 13.22 0.32
CA GLY A 26 6.54 14.65 0.45
C GLY A 26 5.48 15.59 -0.12
N ASP A 27 4.93 15.25 -1.29
CA ASP A 27 3.87 16.04 -1.93
C ASP A 27 2.54 15.93 -1.18
N LEU A 28 2.20 14.74 -0.68
CA LEU A 28 1.01 14.54 0.16
C LEU A 28 1.07 15.37 1.44
N LEU A 29 2.21 15.38 2.13
CA LEU A 29 2.41 16.21 3.33
C LEU A 29 2.31 17.71 3.03
N ARG A 30 2.85 18.15 1.89
CA ARG A 30 2.72 19.55 1.45
C ARG A 30 1.25 19.90 1.18
N LEU A 31 0.54 19.07 0.42
CA LEU A 31 -0.88 19.28 0.14
C LEU A 31 -1.74 19.25 1.40
N ALA A 32 -1.47 18.32 2.32
CA ALA A 32 -2.16 18.25 3.61
C ALA A 32 -1.97 19.55 4.41
N LYS A 33 -0.76 20.11 4.42
CA LYS A 33 -0.49 21.40 5.05
C LYS A 33 -1.22 22.55 4.35
N ASP A 34 -1.10 22.65 3.03
CA ASP A 34 -1.69 23.74 2.24
C ASP A 34 -3.22 23.77 2.34
N LEU A 35 -3.84 22.58 2.46
CA LEU A 35 -5.29 22.41 2.54
C LEU A 35 -5.80 22.23 3.97
N ASN A 36 -4.92 22.28 4.97
CA ASN A 36 -5.23 22.03 6.39
C ASN A 36 -5.99 20.71 6.62
N LEU A 37 -5.50 19.63 6.01
CA LEU A 37 -6.08 18.30 6.13
C LEU A 37 -5.44 17.53 7.30
N PRO A 38 -6.25 16.86 8.13
CA PRO A 38 -5.74 15.87 9.07
C PRO A 38 -5.08 14.70 8.33
N LEU A 39 -3.99 14.17 8.90
CA LEU A 39 -3.29 12.99 8.39
C LEU A 39 -3.88 11.72 9.02
N VAL A 40 -3.93 10.64 8.24
CA VAL A 40 -4.26 9.30 8.72
C VAL A 40 -3.26 8.31 8.16
N ALA A 41 -2.62 7.54 9.03
CA ALA A 41 -1.74 6.45 8.64
C ALA A 41 -2.57 5.16 8.43
N THR A 42 -2.34 4.47 7.32
CA THR A 42 -2.97 3.18 6.98
C THR A 42 -1.90 2.21 6.45
N ASN A 43 -2.27 0.95 6.24
CA ASN A 43 -1.34 -0.10 5.80
C ASN A 43 -1.93 -1.03 4.70
N ASP A 44 -2.97 -0.57 4.01
CA ASP A 44 -3.61 -1.24 2.86
C ASP A 44 -3.62 -2.79 2.90
N LEU A 45 -4.25 -3.34 3.94
CA LEU A 45 -4.13 -4.76 4.24
C LEU A 45 -4.81 -5.62 3.16
N HIS A 46 -4.13 -6.68 2.74
CA HIS A 46 -4.64 -7.69 1.80
C HIS A 46 -4.66 -9.10 2.41
N TYR A 47 -4.03 -9.27 3.57
CA TYR A 47 -3.98 -10.53 4.31
C TYR A 47 -3.81 -10.26 5.82
N THR A 48 -3.95 -11.31 6.64
CA THR A 48 -4.02 -11.15 8.09
C THR A 48 -2.62 -11.08 8.72
N HIS A 49 -1.73 -12.01 8.36
CA HIS A 49 -0.38 -12.09 8.92
C HIS A 49 0.69 -12.00 7.83
N GLU A 50 1.90 -11.55 8.18
CA GLU A 50 2.98 -11.38 7.19
C GLU A 50 3.27 -12.66 6.39
N HIS A 51 3.22 -13.84 7.02
CA HIS A 51 3.51 -15.12 6.36
C HIS A 51 2.46 -15.51 5.29
N ASP A 52 1.29 -14.87 5.28
CA ASP A 52 0.24 -15.10 4.28
C ASP A 52 0.59 -14.46 2.92
N ALA A 53 1.66 -13.67 2.83
CA ALA A 53 2.07 -12.98 1.60
C ALA A 53 2.22 -13.94 0.40
N LYS A 54 2.73 -15.16 0.61
CA LYS A 54 2.87 -16.17 -0.45
C LYS A 54 1.53 -16.77 -0.89
N ALA A 55 0.58 -16.94 0.04
CA ALA A 55 -0.76 -17.37 -0.31
C ALA A 55 -1.49 -16.29 -1.11
N HIS A 56 -1.33 -15.02 -0.73
CA HIS A 56 -1.86 -13.88 -1.47
C HIS A 56 -1.23 -13.74 -2.86
N GLU A 57 0.09 -13.93 -2.99
CA GLU A 57 0.77 -13.94 -4.30
C GLU A 57 0.20 -15.03 -5.24
N ALA A 58 -0.09 -16.21 -4.72
CA ALA A 58 -0.74 -17.28 -5.48
C ALA A 58 -2.16 -16.91 -5.92
N LEU A 59 -2.94 -16.25 -5.05
CA LEU A 59 -4.26 -15.72 -5.39
C LEU A 59 -4.19 -14.72 -6.54
N LEU A 60 -3.23 -13.77 -6.51
CA LEU A 60 -3.02 -12.82 -7.60
C LEU A 60 -2.67 -13.53 -8.92
N ALA A 61 -1.80 -14.54 -8.87
CA ALA A 61 -1.41 -15.30 -10.05
C ALA A 61 -2.61 -16.02 -10.71
N ILE A 62 -3.52 -16.57 -9.90
CA ILE A 62 -4.79 -17.15 -10.37
C ILE A 62 -5.64 -16.08 -11.04
N GLN A 63 -5.80 -14.92 -10.41
CA GLN A 63 -6.62 -13.82 -10.93
C GLN A 63 -6.09 -13.29 -12.27
N SER A 64 -4.77 -13.14 -12.42
CA SER A 64 -4.14 -12.64 -13.64
C SER A 64 -3.93 -13.72 -14.71
N GLY A 65 -4.25 -14.99 -14.43
CA GLY A 65 -4.04 -16.09 -15.38
C GLY A 65 -2.56 -16.37 -15.67
N SER A 66 -1.68 -16.14 -14.69
CA SER A 66 -0.22 -16.31 -14.80
C SER A 66 0.29 -17.42 -13.87
N THR A 67 1.48 -17.96 -14.14
CA THR A 67 2.12 -18.98 -13.31
C THR A 67 3.03 -18.36 -12.25
N LEU A 68 3.10 -18.93 -11.05
CA LEU A 68 4.02 -18.46 -9.98
C LEU A 68 5.51 -18.48 -10.38
N LEU A 69 5.89 -19.32 -11.35
CA LEU A 69 7.25 -19.41 -11.88
C LEU A 69 7.61 -18.23 -12.80
N GLU A 70 6.61 -17.49 -13.30
CA GLU A 70 6.86 -16.31 -14.13
C GLU A 70 7.40 -15.16 -13.25
N PRO A 71 8.44 -14.43 -13.70
CA PRO A 71 8.99 -13.32 -12.95
C PRO A 71 7.98 -12.18 -12.78
N THR A 72 8.00 -11.53 -11.61
CA THR A 72 7.17 -10.37 -11.32
C THR A 72 7.74 -9.11 -11.98
N TYR A 73 6.98 -8.00 -11.97
CA TYR A 73 7.50 -6.69 -12.42
C TYR A 73 8.79 -6.27 -11.69
N ASP A 74 8.86 -6.52 -10.39
CA ASP A 74 10.07 -6.25 -9.58
C ASP A 74 11.27 -7.10 -10.00
N ASN A 75 11.04 -8.22 -10.69
CA ASN A 75 12.07 -9.08 -11.23
C ASN A 75 12.20 -8.97 -12.76
N GLY A 76 11.68 -7.89 -13.36
CA GLY A 76 11.78 -7.61 -14.80
C GLY A 76 10.87 -8.47 -15.69
N GLY A 77 9.89 -9.18 -15.11
CA GLY A 77 8.89 -9.94 -15.85
C GLY A 77 7.57 -9.18 -16.02
N SER A 78 6.51 -9.95 -16.34
CA SER A 78 5.18 -9.43 -16.65
C SER A 78 4.11 -9.83 -15.64
N ARG A 79 4.45 -10.62 -14.61
CA ARG A 79 3.47 -11.07 -13.62
C ARG A 79 3.20 -9.99 -12.58
N PHE A 80 1.92 -9.77 -12.29
CA PHE A 80 1.50 -8.93 -11.19
C PHE A 80 1.67 -9.65 -9.84
N ALA A 81 2.38 -8.99 -8.92
CA ALA A 81 2.49 -9.35 -7.52
C ALA A 81 2.76 -8.06 -6.74
N PHE A 82 2.51 -8.10 -5.43
CA PHE A 82 2.86 -6.98 -4.56
C PHE A 82 4.35 -7.00 -4.25
N SER A 83 4.94 -5.83 -4.07
CA SER A 83 6.34 -5.67 -3.67
C SER A 83 6.47 -5.89 -2.16
N GLY A 84 7.28 -6.88 -1.73
CA GLY A 84 7.47 -7.19 -0.31
C GLY A 84 6.29 -7.92 0.36
N SER A 85 6.28 -7.95 1.69
CA SER A 85 5.33 -8.68 2.54
C SER A 85 4.48 -7.78 3.46
N GLY A 86 4.55 -6.45 3.28
CA GLY A 86 4.08 -5.48 4.27
C GLY A 86 2.56 -5.29 4.40
N TYR A 87 1.73 -6.01 3.66
CA TYR A 87 0.28 -5.75 3.50
C TYR A 87 -0.59 -6.59 4.44
N TYR A 88 -0.11 -6.76 5.68
CA TYR A 88 -0.79 -7.49 6.75
C TYR A 88 -1.25 -6.57 7.88
N LEU A 89 -1.98 -7.13 8.85
CA LEU A 89 -2.35 -6.42 10.06
C LEU A 89 -1.12 -6.22 10.97
N LYS A 90 -0.41 -5.12 10.73
CA LYS A 90 0.69 -4.67 11.58
C LYS A 90 0.21 -4.32 12.99
N SER A 91 1.04 -4.64 13.97
CA SER A 91 0.90 -4.16 15.33
C SER A 91 1.07 -2.62 15.40
N PRO A 92 0.56 -1.97 16.45
CA PRO A 92 0.79 -0.54 16.66
C PRO A 92 2.27 -0.16 16.78
N GLN A 93 3.15 -1.10 17.11
CA GLN A 93 4.60 -0.89 17.19
C GLN A 93 5.24 -0.91 15.79
N GLU A 94 4.80 -1.80 14.91
CA GLU A 94 5.26 -1.85 13.51
C GLU A 94 4.75 -0.67 12.67
N MET A 95 3.65 -0.03 13.09
CA MET A 95 3.09 1.17 12.44
C MET A 95 3.75 2.50 12.85
N ARG A 96 4.66 2.51 13.84
CA ARG A 96 5.23 3.73 14.42
C ARG A 96 6.54 4.18 13.78
#